data_AF-A0A533V481-F1
#
_entry.id   AF-A0A533V481-F1
#
_cell.length_a   1.000
_cell.length_b   1.000
_cell.length_c   1.000
_cell.angle_alpha   90.00
_cell.angle_beta   90.00
_cell.angle_gamma   90.00
#
_symmetry.space_group_name_H-M   'P 1'
#
loop_
_entity.id
_entity.type
_entity.pdbx_description
1 polymer ?
#
loop_
_entity_poly.entity_id
_entity_poly.type
_entity_poly.pdbx_seq_one_letter_code
_entity_poly.pdbx_strand_id
1 'polypeptide(L)'
;MSSIFSRSILVVFIVFSFIFSQSIHPSFAADGTSSACADTNITGLSASASNQIFIPKNVIDNNFNTLWSNYGKGSWIQLDLGTSKNICSVNIAWYKGNERQNNFVISTSKDGSTYTKVLEKKSSGTTLNLEKYALSNINARYVKMTVNGNTQNDYASITEVRIQTTSLNQPQQTQCSIASIKGLQRSASQTGFPSSNVLDNNLNTRWSNYGKGSWIQLDLGTSKNICSVNIAWYKGNERQNNFVISTSKDGSTYTKLLEKKSSGTTLNLEKYALSNINARYVKITVNGNTQNDYASITEVKLSIQNTSPPTPPSTPPSTPPSTGDGGGTGDGNAGGDGVKMIYPTASGGETWFFNPTKPDDGQFDRNGAEISKNTDGSWHLKPGTTRMLAFTKSSGFPSDEVRSSLPTYDYSRLAQIGYFYKPTDWKNVEITMYVKVLSTAGGGDEISLVSRSVRHSTNVHEGCGGSSYHNNIDFTNGKFKFKKEMWHVNYDIKPYSGITIGSTMDKWIGFKGIVYNLPDGSVKLESYVDKDNNNNWQKATELVDKGNWGNDMTHCNARTDGAAITWGSPMIIFKSNGVTYDFKKFSAREIVPPV
;
A
#
# COMPACT_ATOMS: atom_id res chain seq x y z
N MET A 1 -6.63 3.04 97.92
CA MET A 1 -5.68 4.14 97.68
C MET A 1 -4.56 3.58 96.82
N SER A 2 -4.26 3.97 95.59
CA SER A 2 -4.85 4.90 94.63
C SER A 2 -4.42 4.42 93.22
N SER A 3 -5.26 4.71 92.23
CA SER A 3 -5.23 4.42 90.78
C SER A 3 -3.84 4.32 90.09
N ILE A 4 -3.65 3.47 89.08
CA ILE A 4 -4.06 3.69 87.68
C ILE A 4 -4.21 2.35 86.89
N PHE A 5 -5.32 2.23 86.14
CA PHE A 5 -5.69 1.25 85.09
C PHE A 5 -4.71 1.31 83.87
N SER A 6 -4.54 0.37 82.92
CA SER A 6 -5.12 -0.94 82.61
C SER A 6 -4.50 -1.48 81.29
N ARG A 7 -4.21 -2.79 81.28
CA ARG A 7 -4.36 -3.82 80.23
C ARG A 7 -3.53 -3.79 78.92
N SER A 8 -2.77 -4.88 78.78
CA SER A 8 -2.21 -5.46 77.56
C SER A 8 -3.24 -6.31 76.77
N ILE A 9 -3.24 -6.11 75.46
CA ILE A 9 -3.28 -7.05 74.31
C ILE A 9 -4.19 -8.30 74.41
N LEU A 10 -5.20 -8.35 73.54
CA LEU A 10 -5.87 -9.57 73.06
C LEU A 10 -5.96 -9.50 71.52
N VAL A 11 -5.41 -10.51 70.84
CA VAL A 11 -5.46 -10.71 69.38
C VAL A 11 -6.70 -11.53 69.04
N VAL A 12 -7.48 -11.11 68.03
CA VAL A 12 -8.65 -11.84 67.51
C VAL A 12 -8.39 -12.25 66.06
N PHE A 13 -8.41 -13.57 65.81
CA PHE A 13 -8.50 -14.20 64.50
C PHE A 13 -9.98 -14.52 64.20
N ILE A 14 -10.47 -14.14 63.01
CA ILE A 14 -11.75 -14.65 62.48
C ILE A 14 -11.47 -15.29 61.12
N VAL A 15 -11.74 -16.59 61.06
CA VAL A 15 -11.74 -17.43 59.85
C VAL A 15 -13.21 -17.65 59.49
N PHE A 16 -13.59 -17.42 58.23
CA PHE A 16 -14.84 -17.92 57.66
C PHE A 16 -14.54 -18.74 56.41
N SER A 17 -14.94 -20.01 56.46
CA SER A 17 -14.99 -20.96 55.35
C SER A 17 -16.23 -20.71 54.49
N PHE A 18 -16.12 -20.92 53.18
CA PHE A 18 -17.25 -21.26 52.33
C PHE A 18 -16.91 -22.42 51.38
N ILE A 19 -17.90 -23.29 51.24
CA ILE A 19 -17.89 -24.66 50.73
C ILE A 19 -17.93 -24.70 49.19
N PHE A 20 -17.26 -25.70 48.62
CA PHE A 20 -17.28 -26.08 47.20
C PHE A 20 -18.64 -26.65 46.78
N SER A 21 -19.16 -26.21 45.63
CA SER A 21 -20.11 -26.96 44.81
C SER A 21 -19.58 -26.99 43.38
N GLN A 22 -19.24 -28.18 42.89
CA GLN A 22 -18.81 -28.40 41.51
C GLN A 22 -20.01 -28.43 40.58
N SER A 23 -19.95 -27.64 39.52
CA SER A 23 -20.75 -27.82 38.30
C SER A 23 -19.81 -27.70 37.10
N ILE A 24 -19.61 -28.83 36.44
CA ILE A 24 -18.84 -28.99 35.22
C ILE A 24 -19.57 -28.22 34.10
N HIS A 25 -18.90 -27.23 33.50
CA HIS A 25 -19.32 -26.64 32.24
C HIS A 25 -18.12 -26.50 31.30
N PRO A 26 -18.33 -26.73 29.99
CA PRO A 26 -17.32 -27.18 29.06
C PRO A 26 -16.31 -26.08 28.70
N SER A 27 -15.07 -26.52 28.51
CA SER A 27 -13.97 -25.76 27.93
C SER A 27 -14.33 -25.31 26.52
N PHE A 28 -14.77 -24.07 26.36
CA PHE A 28 -14.70 -23.38 25.08
C PHE A 28 -13.30 -22.75 24.97
N ALA A 29 -12.51 -23.26 24.03
CA ALA A 29 -11.33 -22.57 23.56
C ALA A 29 -11.75 -21.18 23.06
N ALA A 30 -11.28 -20.14 23.74
CA ALA A 30 -11.43 -18.78 23.26
C ALA A 30 -10.41 -18.57 22.13
N ASP A 31 -10.90 -18.64 20.89
CA ASP A 31 -10.30 -17.89 19.78
C ASP A 31 -10.32 -16.41 20.17
N GLY A 32 -9.14 -15.86 20.45
CA GLY A 32 -8.97 -14.51 20.96
C GLY A 32 -7.72 -13.85 20.40
N THR A 33 -7.70 -13.53 19.09
CA THR A 33 -6.70 -12.61 18.56
C THR A 33 -7.05 -11.18 18.99
N SER A 34 -6.68 -10.81 20.22
CA SER A 34 -6.60 -9.40 20.59
C SER A 34 -5.44 -8.76 19.83
N SER A 35 -5.69 -7.76 18.99
CA SER A 35 -4.64 -7.00 18.31
C SER A 35 -3.81 -6.22 19.34
N ALA A 36 -2.66 -6.77 19.74
CA ALA A 36 -1.82 -6.14 20.75
C ALA A 36 -1.10 -4.90 20.20
N CYS A 37 -1.20 -3.80 20.94
CA CYS A 37 -0.43 -2.57 20.73
C CYS A 37 0.99 -2.80 21.26
N ALA A 38 2.00 -2.82 20.39
CA ALA A 38 3.39 -3.19 20.71
C ALA A 38 4.37 -2.11 20.25
N ASP A 39 5.53 -2.02 20.91
CA ASP A 39 6.56 -1.01 20.61
C ASP A 39 7.05 -1.15 19.15
N THR A 40 7.19 -0.03 18.44
CA THR A 40 7.75 0.01 17.09
C THR A 40 9.12 0.69 17.07
N ASN A 41 9.97 0.23 16.15
CA ASN A 41 11.24 0.88 15.85
C ASN A 41 11.03 2.29 15.29
N ILE A 42 11.88 3.21 15.76
CA ILE A 42 12.05 4.58 15.27
C ILE A 42 13.28 4.59 14.37
N THR A 43 13.13 5.07 13.14
CA THR A 43 14.21 5.06 12.13
C THR A 43 14.87 6.42 11.95
N GLY A 44 14.27 7.49 12.47
CA GLY A 44 14.82 8.83 12.37
C GLY A 44 14.31 9.75 13.47
N LEU A 45 15.12 10.75 13.81
CA LEU A 45 14.81 11.76 14.81
C LEU A 45 15.20 13.14 14.28
N SER A 46 14.33 14.11 14.51
CA SER A 46 14.65 15.53 14.36
C SER A 46 13.99 16.31 15.49
N ALA A 47 14.52 17.48 15.83
CA ALA A 47 13.99 18.31 16.91
C ALA A 47 14.18 19.78 16.59
N SER A 48 13.48 20.65 17.34
CA SER A 48 13.61 22.10 17.23
C SER A 48 15.01 22.60 17.58
N ALA A 49 15.76 21.83 18.37
CA ALA A 49 17.15 22.10 18.71
C ALA A 49 17.87 20.82 19.16
N SER A 50 19.20 20.86 19.10
CA SER A 50 20.08 19.83 19.63
C SER A 50 21.34 20.51 20.18
N ASN A 51 21.79 20.12 21.36
CA ASN A 51 23.09 20.51 21.91
C ASN A 51 23.95 19.27 22.15
N GLN A 52 25.23 19.43 22.50
CA GLN A 52 26.17 18.30 22.58
C GLN A 52 25.86 17.28 23.70
N ILE A 53 25.06 17.65 24.70
CA ILE A 53 24.82 16.82 25.90
C ILE A 53 23.40 16.24 25.91
N PHE A 54 22.41 17.03 25.47
CA PHE A 54 20.99 16.69 25.49
C PHE A 54 20.44 16.51 24.06
N ILE A 55 20.99 15.54 23.34
CA ILE A 55 20.66 15.28 21.94
C ILE A 55 19.32 14.56 21.77
N PRO A 56 18.62 14.73 20.62
CA PRO A 56 17.36 14.03 20.33
C PRO A 56 17.45 12.51 20.45
N LYS A 57 18.61 11.91 20.13
CA LYS A 57 18.81 10.45 20.17
C LYS A 57 18.59 9.84 21.55
N ASN A 58 18.78 10.63 22.61
CA ASN A 58 18.62 10.16 23.98
C ASN A 58 17.18 9.73 24.29
N VAL A 59 16.17 10.19 23.53
CA VAL A 59 14.77 9.81 23.80
C VAL A 59 14.37 8.42 23.32
N ILE A 60 15.28 7.65 22.72
CA ILE A 60 15.04 6.30 22.21
C ILE A 60 16.18 5.32 22.57
N ASP A 61 17.03 5.67 23.52
CA ASP A 61 18.25 4.90 23.83
C ASP A 61 18.04 3.84 24.94
N ASN A 62 16.82 3.72 25.47
CA ASN A 62 16.45 2.88 26.61
C ASN A 62 17.16 3.25 27.92
N ASN A 63 17.68 4.48 28.06
CA ASN A 63 18.33 4.98 29.25
C ASN A 63 17.58 6.19 29.84
N PHE A 64 16.78 5.95 30.87
CA PHE A 64 15.97 6.99 31.53
C PHE A 64 16.79 8.08 32.25
N ASN A 65 18.13 7.97 32.29
CA ASN A 65 19.03 8.98 32.87
C ASN A 65 19.58 9.96 31.82
N THR A 66 19.46 9.66 30.53
CA THR A 66 19.77 10.59 29.44
C THR A 66 18.47 11.31 29.04
N LEU A 67 18.60 12.46 28.39
CA LEU A 67 17.43 13.22 27.93
C LEU A 67 17.76 14.02 26.68
N TRP A 68 16.72 14.29 25.90
CA TRP A 68 16.69 15.48 25.06
C TRP A 68 16.11 16.64 25.85
N SER A 69 16.71 17.82 25.71
CA SER A 69 16.25 19.02 26.40
C SER A 69 16.44 20.27 25.55
N ASN A 70 15.41 21.10 25.49
CA ASN A 70 15.47 22.41 24.87
C ASN A 70 14.68 23.45 25.68
N TYR A 71 15.20 24.67 25.76
CA TYR A 71 14.49 25.79 26.40
C TYR A 71 13.53 26.46 25.41
N GLY A 72 12.31 26.74 25.87
CA GLY A 72 11.32 27.53 25.14
C GLY A 72 10.03 26.76 24.85
N LYS A 73 8.88 27.39 25.10
CA LYS A 73 7.57 26.85 24.75
C LYS A 73 7.47 26.63 23.24
N GLY A 74 6.85 25.52 22.85
CA GLY A 74 6.74 25.12 21.45
C GLY A 74 7.95 24.32 20.95
N SER A 75 8.94 24.05 21.80
CA SER A 75 10.01 23.10 21.49
C SER A 75 9.42 21.74 21.13
N TRP A 76 9.97 21.12 20.10
CA TRP A 76 9.41 19.90 19.54
C TRP A 76 10.46 18.85 19.21
N ILE A 77 10.05 17.60 19.27
CA ILE A 77 10.80 16.45 18.76
C ILE A 77 9.90 15.62 17.85
N GLN A 78 10.45 15.14 16.74
CA GLN A 78 9.79 14.39 15.70
C GLN A 78 10.49 13.04 15.54
N LEU A 79 9.69 11.98 15.61
CA LEU A 79 10.10 10.60 15.42
C LEU A 79 9.59 10.13 14.06
N ASP A 80 10.49 9.65 13.21
CA ASP A 80 10.17 8.96 11.95
C ASP A 80 10.10 7.46 12.20
N LEU A 81 8.95 6.84 11.91
CA LEU A 81 8.72 5.41 12.05
C LEU A 81 9.26 4.59 10.86
N GLY A 82 9.80 5.27 9.84
CA GLY A 82 10.34 4.73 8.59
C GLY A 82 9.28 4.57 7.51
N THR A 83 8.09 4.13 7.92
CA THR A 83 6.90 3.96 7.07
C THR A 83 5.65 4.38 7.82
N SER A 84 4.53 4.54 7.12
CA SER A 84 3.24 4.79 7.80
C SER A 84 2.80 3.54 8.57
N LYS A 85 2.63 3.66 9.89
CA LYS A 85 2.18 2.59 10.78
C LYS A 85 0.89 3.00 11.48
N ASN A 86 0.11 2.02 11.93
CA ASN A 86 -1.09 2.28 12.74
C ASN A 86 -0.68 2.49 14.20
N ILE A 87 -0.53 3.75 14.58
CA ILE A 87 -0.09 4.16 15.92
C ILE A 87 -1.29 4.08 16.86
N CYS A 88 -1.18 3.22 17.87
CA CYS A 88 -2.21 2.99 18.88
C CYS A 88 -1.87 3.66 20.22
N SER A 89 -0.59 3.95 20.47
CA SER A 89 -0.19 4.67 21.68
C SER A 89 1.15 5.37 21.50
N VAL A 90 1.32 6.47 22.22
CA VAL A 90 2.62 7.13 22.44
C VAL A 90 2.89 7.06 23.93
N ASN A 91 4.05 6.55 24.32
CA ASN A 91 4.44 6.43 25.72
C ASN A 91 5.62 7.37 25.94
N ILE A 92 5.55 8.22 26.96
CA ILE A 92 6.53 9.29 27.19
C ILE A 92 6.97 9.26 28.64
N ALA A 93 8.27 9.24 28.88
CA ALA A 93 8.88 9.48 30.17
C ALA A 93 9.44 10.90 30.19
N TRP A 94 9.03 11.67 31.19
CA TRP A 94 9.39 13.07 31.33
C TRP A 94 10.54 13.25 32.31
N TYR A 95 11.50 14.13 31.99
CA TYR A 95 12.53 14.50 32.96
C TYR A 95 11.88 15.20 34.16
N LYS A 96 12.15 14.70 35.37
CA LYS A 96 11.47 15.11 36.61
C LYS A 96 9.93 14.99 36.53
N GLY A 97 9.43 13.98 35.82
CA GLY A 97 7.99 13.73 35.63
C GLY A 97 7.21 13.43 36.91
N ASN A 98 7.87 13.21 38.05
CA ASN A 98 7.27 13.08 39.39
C ASN A 98 7.24 14.41 40.18
N GLU A 99 7.84 15.48 39.64
CA GLU A 99 7.87 16.83 40.23
C GLU A 99 7.19 17.87 39.33
N ARG A 100 7.11 17.59 38.01
CA ARG A 100 6.67 18.52 36.96
C ARG A 100 5.52 17.94 36.15
N GLN A 101 4.51 18.76 35.86
CA GLN A 101 3.53 18.46 34.81
C GLN A 101 3.92 19.22 33.54
N ASN A 102 4.06 18.51 32.42
CA ASN A 102 4.38 19.08 31.11
C ASN A 102 3.09 19.30 30.33
N ASN A 103 2.92 20.46 29.70
CA ASN A 103 1.83 20.71 28.75
C ASN A 103 2.31 20.36 27.34
N PHE A 104 1.64 19.47 26.61
CA PHE A 104 2.15 19.01 25.33
C PHE A 104 1.06 18.62 24.34
N VAL A 105 1.46 18.63 23.07
CA VAL A 105 0.66 18.25 21.91
C VAL A 105 1.36 17.10 21.19
N ILE A 106 0.61 16.05 20.86
CA ILE A 106 1.04 15.02 19.91
C ILE A 106 0.34 15.31 18.59
N SER A 107 1.14 15.42 17.53
CA SER A 107 0.67 15.53 16.16
C SER A 107 1.28 14.41 15.32
N THR A 108 0.57 14.00 14.27
CA THR A 108 1.05 12.96 13.36
C THR A 108 1.04 13.44 11.92
N SER A 109 1.92 12.88 11.10
CA SER A 109 2.03 13.22 9.68
C SER A 109 2.39 11.98 8.84
N LYS A 110 1.96 11.95 7.59
CA LYS A 110 2.39 10.94 6.60
C LYS A 110 3.58 11.40 5.77
N ASP A 111 3.69 12.70 5.54
CA ASP A 111 4.62 13.34 4.60
C ASP A 111 5.80 14.04 5.29
N GLY A 112 5.72 14.24 6.61
CA GLY A 112 6.75 14.89 7.42
C GLY A 112 6.68 16.42 7.38
N SER A 113 5.77 17.00 6.59
CA SER A 113 5.59 18.45 6.41
C SER A 113 4.24 18.93 6.97
N THR A 114 3.16 18.20 6.72
CA THR A 114 1.80 18.53 7.16
C THR A 114 1.42 17.73 8.39
N TYR A 115 1.18 18.40 9.52
CA TYR A 115 0.88 17.74 10.79
C TYR A 115 -0.58 17.93 11.20
N THR A 116 -1.22 16.84 11.62
CA THR A 116 -2.54 16.87 12.24
C THR A 116 -2.38 16.68 13.75
N LYS A 117 -2.95 17.58 14.55
CA LYS A 117 -3.03 17.42 16.01
C LYS A 117 -3.93 16.23 16.35
N VAL A 118 -3.42 15.28 17.14
CA VAL A 118 -4.16 14.07 17.52
C VAL A 118 -4.43 13.98 19.01
N LEU A 119 -3.63 14.66 19.83
CA LEU A 119 -3.78 14.70 21.28
C LEU A 119 -3.17 16.00 21.85
N GLU A 120 -3.80 16.56 22.87
CA GLU A 120 -3.30 17.69 23.65
C GLU A 120 -3.64 17.44 25.12
N LYS A 121 -2.61 17.34 25.99
CA LYS A 121 -2.77 16.95 27.40
C LYS A 121 -1.67 17.56 28.29
N LYS A 122 -1.87 17.42 29.61
CA LYS A 122 -0.83 17.55 30.62
C LYS A 122 -0.35 16.17 31.09
N SER A 123 0.94 16.03 31.37
CA SER A 123 1.47 14.82 32.03
C SER A 123 1.01 14.72 33.49
N SER A 124 1.05 13.53 34.09
CA SER A 124 0.52 13.31 35.44
C SER A 124 1.25 14.09 36.53
N GLY A 125 2.57 14.24 36.40
CA GLY A 125 3.40 14.84 37.45
C GLY A 125 3.70 13.88 38.60
N THR A 126 3.50 12.57 38.43
CA THR A 126 3.61 11.58 39.52
C THR A 126 4.62 10.46 39.26
N THR A 127 5.30 10.42 38.11
CA THR A 127 6.17 9.28 37.74
C THR A 127 7.35 9.68 36.87
N LEU A 128 8.47 8.96 37.03
CA LEU A 128 9.63 9.01 36.12
C LEU A 128 9.57 7.93 35.02
N ASN A 129 8.65 6.97 35.15
CA ASN A 129 8.43 5.91 34.16
C ASN A 129 7.59 6.42 32.98
N LEU A 130 7.53 5.61 31.92
CA LEU A 130 6.69 5.86 30.74
C LEU A 130 5.21 6.05 31.13
N GLU A 131 4.65 7.19 30.77
CA GLU A 131 3.21 7.44 30.80
C GLU A 131 2.59 7.09 29.45
N LYS A 132 1.52 6.28 29.46
CA LYS A 132 0.86 5.80 28.25
C LYS A 132 -0.23 6.75 27.78
N TYR A 133 -0.11 7.24 26.55
CA TYR A 133 -1.12 8.07 25.87
C TYR A 133 -1.71 7.31 24.68
N ALA A 134 -2.83 6.61 24.93
CA ALA A 134 -3.54 5.86 23.91
C ALA A 134 -4.16 6.77 22.83
N LEU A 135 -4.10 6.33 21.57
CA LEU A 135 -4.65 6.99 20.40
C LEU A 135 -5.66 6.08 19.69
N SER A 136 -6.62 6.66 18.99
CA SER A 136 -7.63 5.93 18.21
C SER A 136 -7.08 5.39 16.88
N ASN A 137 -5.98 4.62 16.92
CA ASN A 137 -5.30 3.98 15.78
C ASN A 137 -5.11 4.90 14.58
N ILE A 138 -4.00 5.64 14.56
CA ILE A 138 -3.75 6.67 13.55
C ILE A 138 -2.68 6.17 12.58
N ASN A 139 -3.02 6.09 11.30
CA ASN A 139 -2.06 5.71 10.26
C ASN A 139 -1.18 6.90 9.89
N ALA A 140 0.07 6.91 10.36
CA ALA A 140 1.02 7.98 10.11
C ALA A 140 2.47 7.47 10.16
N ARG A 141 3.38 8.20 9.53
CA ARG A 141 4.82 7.89 9.50
C ARG A 141 5.60 8.69 10.54
N TYR A 142 5.18 9.93 10.80
CA TYR A 142 5.86 10.83 11.71
C TYR A 142 4.99 11.10 12.93
N VAL A 143 5.60 11.07 14.11
CA VAL A 143 5.00 11.51 15.37
C VAL A 143 5.80 12.71 15.85
N LYS A 144 5.13 13.86 16.04
CA LYS A 144 5.73 15.08 16.56
C LYS A 144 5.14 15.40 17.92
N MET A 145 5.99 15.53 18.92
CA MET A 145 5.62 15.99 20.26
C MET A 145 6.11 17.41 20.43
N THR A 146 5.18 18.32 20.71
CA THR A 146 5.46 19.74 20.97
C THR A 146 5.16 20.01 22.44
N VAL A 147 6.14 20.51 23.18
CA VAL A 147 6.02 20.81 24.61
C VAL A 147 5.89 22.31 24.82
N ASN A 148 4.83 22.71 25.51
CA ASN A 148 4.44 24.09 25.76
C ASN A 148 4.73 24.48 27.22
N GLY A 149 5.94 24.14 27.67
CA GLY A 149 6.41 24.36 29.04
C GLY A 149 5.90 23.34 30.06
N ASN A 150 6.30 23.54 31.31
CA ASN A 150 5.92 22.72 32.45
C ASN A 150 5.57 23.59 33.68
N THR A 151 5.15 22.96 34.77
CA THR A 151 4.72 23.68 35.99
C THR A 151 5.80 24.50 36.68
N GLN A 152 7.08 24.31 36.35
CA GLN A 152 8.19 25.05 36.96
C GLN A 152 8.85 26.04 36.00
N ASN A 153 8.94 25.73 34.71
CA ASN A 153 9.64 26.55 33.71
C ASN A 153 9.27 26.17 32.27
N ASP A 154 9.95 26.78 31.30
CA ASP A 154 9.65 26.66 29.87
C ASP A 154 10.48 25.60 29.14
N TYR A 155 11.18 24.71 29.86
CA TYR A 155 11.92 23.62 29.23
C TYR A 155 11.00 22.51 28.70
N ALA A 156 11.36 21.99 27.53
CA ALA A 156 10.92 20.71 27.01
C ALA A 156 12.01 19.68 27.30
N SER A 157 11.75 18.73 28.20
CA SER A 157 12.74 17.73 28.62
C SER A 157 12.13 16.35 28.67
N ILE A 158 12.59 15.46 27.78
CA ILE A 158 12.04 14.11 27.58
C ILE A 158 13.20 13.12 27.74
N THR A 159 13.00 12.11 28.60
CA THR A 159 14.01 11.07 28.84
C THR A 159 13.84 9.88 27.92
N GLU A 160 12.60 9.44 27.67
CA GLU A 160 12.35 8.24 26.86
C GLU A 160 10.99 8.31 26.15
N VAL A 161 10.92 7.77 24.93
CA VAL A 161 9.71 7.72 24.11
C VAL A 161 9.58 6.36 23.46
N ARG A 162 8.40 5.74 23.65
CA ARG A 162 8.02 4.54 22.90
C ARG A 162 6.74 4.76 22.11
N ILE A 163 6.86 4.64 20.80
CA ILE A 163 5.69 4.58 19.93
C ILE A 163 5.23 3.15 19.88
N GLN A 164 3.95 2.92 20.15
CA GLN A 164 3.33 1.62 19.99
C GLN A 164 2.41 1.62 18.79
N THR A 165 2.52 0.54 18.02
CA THR A 165 1.69 0.26 16.87
C THR A 165 1.01 -1.08 17.08
N THR A 166 -0.17 -1.26 16.53
CA THR A 166 -0.77 -2.59 16.54
C THR A 166 -0.01 -3.49 15.56
N SER A 167 0.65 -4.52 16.09
CA SER A 167 1.14 -5.64 15.29
C SER A 167 -0.07 -6.49 14.92
N LEU A 168 -0.73 -6.13 13.84
CA LEU A 168 -1.54 -7.09 13.15
C LEU A 168 -0.55 -8.08 12.53
N ASN A 169 -0.42 -9.31 13.09
CA ASN A 169 -0.31 -10.49 12.25
C ASN A 169 -1.39 -10.27 11.20
N GLN A 170 -1.04 -9.94 9.96
CA GLN A 170 -2.02 -9.46 8.98
C GLN A 170 -3.33 -10.27 9.09
N PRO A 171 -4.48 -9.74 9.57
CA PRO A 171 -5.61 -9.79 8.68
C PRO A 171 -5.27 -8.74 7.64
N GLN A 172 -4.93 -9.21 6.44
CA GLN A 172 -5.22 -8.54 5.19
C GLN A 172 -5.40 -7.01 5.36
N GLN A 173 -4.48 -6.18 4.86
CA GLN A 173 -4.98 -4.92 4.29
C GLN A 173 -5.85 -5.36 3.12
N THR A 174 -7.10 -5.68 3.45
CA THR A 174 -8.08 -6.16 2.51
C THR A 174 -8.27 -4.98 1.60
N GLN A 175 -7.87 -5.15 0.34
CA GLN A 175 -8.13 -4.17 -0.70
C GLN A 175 -9.63 -3.84 -0.63
N CYS A 176 -9.95 -2.68 -0.05
CA CYS A 176 -11.30 -2.22 0.10
C CYS A 176 -11.67 -1.57 -1.22
N SER A 177 -12.40 -2.28 -2.07
CA SER A 177 -12.84 -1.76 -3.36
C SER A 177 -14.21 -1.13 -3.24
N ILE A 178 -14.57 -0.23 -4.17
CA ILE A 178 -15.94 0.30 -4.21
C ILE A 178 -16.89 -0.85 -4.52
N ALA A 179 -17.89 -1.04 -3.66
CA ALA A 179 -18.89 -2.06 -3.84
C ALA A 179 -19.84 -1.70 -4.97
N SER A 180 -20.12 -2.67 -5.85
CA SER A 180 -21.31 -2.61 -6.71
C SER A 180 -22.56 -2.80 -5.86
N ILE A 181 -23.40 -1.77 -5.80
CA ILE A 181 -24.70 -1.80 -5.11
C ILE A 181 -25.71 -2.52 -6.00
N LYS A 182 -26.41 -3.52 -5.45
CA LYS A 182 -27.38 -4.36 -6.16
C LYS A 182 -28.82 -3.91 -5.98
N GLY A 183 -29.11 -3.19 -4.91
CA GLY A 183 -30.45 -2.66 -4.64
C GLY A 183 -30.38 -1.37 -3.84
N LEU A 184 -31.35 -0.50 -4.08
CA LEU A 184 -31.49 0.78 -3.38
C LEU A 184 -32.93 0.94 -2.90
N GLN A 185 -33.09 1.10 -1.60
CA GLN A 185 -34.37 1.40 -0.95
C GLN A 185 -34.27 2.72 -0.18
N ARG A 186 -35.42 3.30 0.13
CA ARG A 186 -35.54 4.61 0.77
C ARG A 186 -36.86 4.70 1.51
N SER A 187 -36.89 5.52 2.55
CA SER A 187 -38.10 5.95 3.24
C SER A 187 -39.10 6.62 2.29
N ALA A 188 -38.72 7.76 1.73
CA ALA A 188 -39.49 8.51 0.71
C ALA A 188 -38.54 9.38 -0.13
N SER A 189 -39.09 10.06 -1.13
CA SER A 189 -38.37 11.01 -1.98
C SER A 189 -39.26 12.20 -2.31
N GLN A 190 -38.70 13.40 -2.26
CA GLN A 190 -39.30 14.60 -2.83
C GLN A 190 -39.33 14.48 -4.36
N THR A 191 -40.41 14.96 -4.98
CA THR A 191 -40.55 15.04 -6.44
C THR A 191 -39.34 15.75 -7.06
N GLY A 192 -38.71 15.11 -8.06
CA GLY A 192 -37.51 15.62 -8.72
C GLY A 192 -36.17 15.27 -8.06
N PHE A 193 -36.18 14.67 -6.85
CA PHE A 193 -34.96 14.29 -6.12
C PHE A 193 -34.98 12.79 -5.73
N PRO A 194 -35.02 11.88 -6.72
CA PRO A 194 -35.13 10.44 -6.48
C PRO A 194 -33.88 9.86 -5.79
N SER A 195 -34.05 8.71 -5.14
CA SER A 195 -32.95 8.03 -4.44
C SER A 195 -31.82 7.59 -5.37
N SER A 196 -32.10 7.32 -6.65
CA SER A 196 -31.10 6.92 -7.66
C SER A 196 -29.92 7.89 -7.78
N ASN A 197 -30.15 9.17 -7.47
CA ASN A 197 -29.12 10.20 -7.54
C ASN A 197 -27.97 9.96 -6.56
N VAL A 198 -28.14 9.16 -5.50
CA VAL A 198 -27.03 8.89 -4.56
C VAL A 198 -25.99 7.89 -5.09
N LEU A 199 -26.15 7.38 -6.31
CA LEU A 199 -25.28 6.38 -6.94
C LEU A 199 -24.94 6.71 -8.41
N ASP A 200 -25.19 7.94 -8.86
CA ASP A 200 -25.07 8.33 -10.27
C ASP A 200 -23.70 8.93 -10.64
N ASN A 201 -22.78 9.03 -9.66
CA ASN A 201 -21.47 9.68 -9.78
C ASN A 201 -21.54 11.17 -10.14
N ASN A 202 -22.64 11.86 -9.83
CA ASN A 202 -22.83 13.27 -10.11
C ASN A 202 -23.13 14.07 -8.84
N LEU A 203 -22.15 14.83 -8.34
CA LEU A 203 -22.31 15.64 -7.12
C LEU A 203 -23.33 16.81 -7.27
N ASN A 204 -23.84 17.08 -8.47
CA ASN A 204 -24.82 18.13 -8.72
C ASN A 204 -26.28 17.65 -8.58
N THR A 205 -26.52 16.35 -8.65
CA THR A 205 -27.83 15.74 -8.38
C THR A 205 -27.89 15.35 -6.91
N ARG A 206 -29.11 15.12 -6.40
CA ARG A 206 -29.29 14.68 -5.01
C ARG A 206 -30.54 13.85 -4.85
N TRP A 207 -30.50 12.93 -3.89
CA TRP A 207 -31.72 12.49 -3.23
C TRP A 207 -32.12 13.51 -2.19
N SER A 208 -33.42 13.72 -1.99
CA SER A 208 -33.92 14.52 -0.88
C SER A 208 -35.25 14.00 -0.36
N ASN A 209 -35.43 14.07 0.95
CA ASN A 209 -36.71 13.86 1.60
C ASN A 209 -36.85 14.79 2.81
N TYR A 210 -38.08 15.25 3.08
CA TYR A 210 -38.36 16.06 4.26
C TYR A 210 -38.65 15.16 5.47
N GLY A 211 -38.08 15.49 6.62
CA GLY A 211 -38.37 14.85 7.90
C GLY A 211 -37.15 14.14 8.51
N LYS A 212 -36.94 14.36 9.81
CA LYS A 212 -35.94 13.65 10.61
C LYS A 212 -36.24 12.15 10.62
N GLY A 213 -35.19 11.34 10.52
CA GLY A 213 -35.33 9.89 10.41
C GLY A 213 -35.49 9.39 8.97
N SER A 214 -35.46 10.28 7.97
CA SER A 214 -35.41 9.87 6.56
C SER A 214 -34.15 9.06 6.29
N TRP A 215 -34.31 7.96 5.57
CA TRP A 215 -33.22 7.01 5.33
C TRP A 215 -33.14 6.53 3.88
N ILE A 216 -31.92 6.13 3.50
CA ILE A 216 -31.61 5.32 2.32
C ILE A 216 -30.94 4.00 2.77
N GLN A 217 -31.22 2.92 2.06
CA GLN A 217 -30.68 1.59 2.30
C GLN A 217 -30.05 1.04 1.02
N LEU A 218 -28.79 0.65 1.11
CA LEU A 218 -28.02 0.06 0.02
C LEU A 218 -27.89 -1.45 0.26
N ASP A 219 -28.25 -2.26 -0.72
CA ASP A 219 -28.09 -3.72 -0.73
C ASP A 219 -26.85 -4.11 -1.55
N LEU A 220 -25.93 -4.87 -0.93
CA LEU A 220 -24.72 -5.39 -1.55
C LEU A 220 -24.95 -6.70 -2.35
N GLY A 221 -26.17 -7.25 -2.30
CA GLY A 221 -26.58 -8.53 -2.90
C GLY A 221 -26.28 -9.74 -2.01
N THR A 222 -25.12 -9.73 -1.34
CA THR A 222 -24.69 -10.74 -0.36
C THR A 222 -24.03 -10.06 0.84
N SER A 223 -23.84 -10.79 1.94
CA SER A 223 -23.08 -10.28 3.09
C SER A 223 -21.60 -10.13 2.74
N LYS A 224 -21.06 -8.93 2.94
CA LYS A 224 -19.65 -8.60 2.66
C LYS A 224 -19.05 -7.86 3.86
N ASN A 225 -17.74 -7.90 4.02
CA ASN A 225 -17.10 -7.10 5.07
C ASN A 225 -16.95 -5.67 4.57
N ILE A 226 -17.63 -4.73 5.22
CA ILE A 226 -17.74 -3.33 4.81
C ILE A 226 -16.65 -2.52 5.51
N CYS A 227 -15.77 -1.91 4.72
CA CYS A 227 -14.66 -1.11 5.21
C CYS A 227 -15.08 0.32 5.57
N SER A 228 -15.83 0.98 4.69
CA SER A 228 -16.24 2.37 4.88
C SER A 228 -17.48 2.74 4.08
N VAL A 229 -18.19 3.75 4.56
CA VAL A 229 -19.22 4.48 3.83
C VAL A 229 -18.68 5.87 3.55
N ASN A 230 -18.66 6.28 2.29
CA ASN A 230 -18.30 7.63 1.89
C ASN A 230 -19.58 8.35 1.47
N ILE A 231 -19.85 9.53 2.03
CA ILE A 231 -21.09 10.27 1.79
C ILE A 231 -20.75 11.71 1.40
N ALA A 232 -21.31 12.18 0.29
CA ALA A 232 -21.31 13.58 -0.08
C ALA A 232 -22.67 14.18 0.28
N TRP A 233 -22.65 15.27 1.02
CA TRP A 233 -23.85 15.90 1.56
C TRP A 233 -24.25 17.10 0.69
N TYR A 234 -25.55 17.25 0.41
CA TYR A 234 -26.03 18.43 -0.31
C TYR A 234 -25.82 19.69 0.54
N LYS A 235 -25.15 20.70 -0.03
CA LYS A 235 -24.67 21.89 0.70
C LYS A 235 -23.81 21.51 1.93
N GLY A 236 -23.02 20.44 1.83
CA GLY A 236 -22.17 19.93 2.91
C GLY A 236 -21.06 20.89 3.38
N ASN A 237 -20.82 21.99 2.68
CA ASN A 237 -19.96 23.10 3.09
C ASN A 237 -20.71 24.26 3.79
N GLU A 238 -22.04 24.19 3.86
CA GLU A 238 -22.91 25.18 4.52
C GLU A 238 -23.74 24.54 5.66
N ARG A 239 -23.94 23.22 5.61
CA ARG A 239 -24.78 22.45 6.53
C ARG A 239 -24.02 21.29 7.15
N GLN A 240 -24.25 21.06 8.44
CA GLN A 240 -23.88 19.80 9.09
C GLN A 240 -25.12 18.93 9.25
N ASN A 241 -25.06 17.69 8.78
CA ASN A 241 -26.13 16.70 8.90
C ASN A 241 -25.88 15.84 10.13
N ASN A 242 -26.91 15.62 10.96
CA ASN A 242 -26.87 14.61 12.01
C ASN A 242 -27.31 13.29 11.39
N PHE A 243 -26.53 12.22 11.50
CA PHE A 243 -26.87 10.97 10.84
C PHE A 243 -26.39 9.74 11.60
N VAL A 244 -27.05 8.63 11.29
CA VAL A 244 -26.75 7.30 11.81
C VAL A 244 -26.46 6.37 10.64
N ILE A 245 -25.38 5.61 10.73
CA ILE A 245 -25.12 4.47 9.84
C ILE A 245 -25.38 3.20 10.62
N SER A 246 -26.27 2.37 10.08
CA SER A 246 -26.60 1.04 10.62
C SER A 246 -26.39 -0.03 9.54
N THR A 247 -26.14 -1.26 9.96
CA THR A 247 -25.98 -2.40 9.04
C THR A 247 -26.92 -3.55 9.40
N SER A 248 -27.17 -4.42 8.42
CA SER A 248 -28.03 -5.58 8.59
C SER A 248 -27.59 -6.74 7.67
N LYS A 249 -27.82 -7.98 8.11
CA LYS A 249 -27.65 -9.18 7.29
C LYS A 249 -28.95 -9.59 6.58
N ASP A 250 -30.10 -9.33 7.20
CA ASP A 250 -31.43 -9.81 6.77
C ASP A 250 -32.28 -8.74 6.06
N GLY A 251 -31.97 -7.46 6.26
CA GLY A 251 -32.71 -6.33 5.69
C GLY A 251 -33.89 -5.86 6.55
N SER A 252 -34.14 -6.50 7.70
CA SER A 252 -35.21 -6.15 8.65
C SER A 252 -34.66 -5.68 9.99
N THR A 253 -33.63 -6.35 10.53
CA THR A 253 -33.02 -6.04 11.82
C THR A 253 -31.72 -5.26 11.61
N TYR A 254 -31.62 -4.06 12.19
CA TYR A 254 -30.47 -3.17 11.99
C TYR A 254 -29.69 -2.92 13.28
N THR A 255 -28.37 -3.08 13.18
CA THR A 255 -27.43 -2.72 14.25
C THR A 255 -26.84 -1.34 13.97
N LYS A 256 -26.98 -0.42 14.93
CA LYS A 256 -26.36 0.92 14.86
C LYS A 256 -24.83 0.79 14.96
N LEU A 257 -24.10 1.31 13.97
CA LEU A 257 -22.62 1.29 13.98
C LEU A 257 -22.02 2.64 14.40
N LEU A 258 -22.55 3.74 13.88
CA LEU A 258 -22.10 5.07 14.26
C LEU A 258 -23.23 6.09 14.17
N GLU A 259 -23.09 7.12 14.98
CA GLU A 259 -23.94 8.31 15.01
C GLU A 259 -23.02 9.53 15.04
N LYS A 260 -23.09 10.37 14.01
CA LYS A 260 -22.12 11.46 13.80
C LYS A 260 -22.79 12.69 13.19
N LYS A 261 -22.03 13.80 13.19
CA LYS A 261 -22.29 14.98 12.37
C LYS A 261 -21.35 14.99 11.17
N SER A 262 -21.85 15.42 10.00
CA SER A 262 -20.98 15.70 8.85
C SER A 262 -20.10 16.93 9.12
N SER A 263 -19.02 17.10 8.34
CA SER A 263 -18.01 18.13 8.66
C SER A 263 -18.56 19.55 8.53
N GLY A 264 -19.46 19.79 7.58
CA GLY A 264 -19.93 21.14 7.27
C GLY A 264 -18.93 21.97 6.47
N THR A 265 -17.89 21.35 5.90
CA THR A 265 -16.77 22.04 5.26
C THR A 265 -16.55 21.66 3.79
N THR A 266 -17.29 20.69 3.24
CA THR A 266 -17.02 20.19 1.89
C THR A 266 -18.27 19.72 1.15
N LEU A 267 -18.23 19.83 -0.18
CA LEU A 267 -19.20 19.20 -1.08
C LEU A 267 -18.72 17.82 -1.59
N ASN A 268 -17.47 17.45 -1.31
CA ASN A 268 -16.89 16.17 -1.70
C ASN A 268 -17.32 15.04 -0.74
N LEU A 269 -17.00 13.80 -1.12
CA LEU A 269 -17.24 12.62 -0.29
C LEU A 269 -16.47 12.70 1.04
N GLU A 270 -17.18 12.64 2.15
CA GLU A 270 -16.62 12.42 3.48
C GLU A 270 -16.56 10.91 3.78
N LYS A 271 -15.38 10.42 4.19
CA LYS A 271 -15.16 9.00 4.49
C LYS A 271 -15.46 8.67 5.95
N TYR A 272 -16.36 7.72 6.18
CA TYR A 272 -16.66 7.14 7.49
C TYR A 272 -16.23 5.67 7.52
N ALA A 273 -15.14 5.36 8.21
CA ALA A 273 -14.63 4.00 8.37
C ALA A 273 -15.51 3.19 9.35
N LEU A 274 -15.77 1.92 9.01
CA LEU A 274 -16.65 1.01 9.75
C LEU A 274 -15.93 -0.19 10.38
N SER A 275 -14.60 -0.26 10.35
CA SER A 275 -13.85 -1.37 10.96
C SER A 275 -14.24 -2.78 10.48
N ASN A 276 -14.52 -2.95 9.17
CA ASN A 276 -14.71 -4.25 8.51
C ASN A 276 -15.91 -5.08 9.00
N ILE A 277 -17.10 -4.47 9.07
CA ILE A 277 -18.32 -5.16 9.54
C ILE A 277 -18.91 -6.05 8.44
N ASN A 278 -19.12 -7.34 8.73
CA ASN A 278 -19.82 -8.26 7.82
C ASN A 278 -21.33 -7.99 7.79
N ALA A 279 -21.84 -7.43 6.68
CA ALA A 279 -23.25 -7.13 6.49
C ALA A 279 -23.64 -7.13 5.00
N ARG A 280 -24.94 -7.29 4.71
CA ARG A 280 -25.50 -7.21 3.35
C ARG A 280 -26.06 -5.82 3.06
N TYR A 281 -26.72 -5.23 4.05
CA TYR A 281 -27.39 -3.94 3.91
C TYR A 281 -26.71 -2.87 4.74
N VAL A 282 -26.56 -1.67 4.16
CA VAL A 282 -26.17 -0.45 4.87
C VAL A 282 -27.33 0.52 4.83
N LYS A 283 -27.73 1.06 5.98
CA LYS A 283 -28.78 2.08 6.10
C LYS A 283 -28.20 3.36 6.66
N ILE A 284 -28.36 4.45 5.90
CA ILE A 284 -27.97 5.81 6.30
C ILE A 284 -29.25 6.54 6.66
N THR A 285 -29.40 6.90 7.93
CA THR A 285 -30.55 7.64 8.46
C THR A 285 -30.12 9.05 8.82
N VAL A 286 -30.79 10.05 8.28
CA VAL A 286 -30.48 11.46 8.52
C VAL A 286 -31.51 12.06 9.47
N ASN A 287 -31.03 12.59 10.59
CA ASN A 287 -31.80 13.14 11.69
C ASN A 287 -31.75 14.69 11.66
N GLY A 288 -32.01 15.25 10.47
CA GLY A 288 -31.98 16.67 10.20
C GLY A 288 -30.58 17.25 10.04
N ASN A 289 -30.51 18.56 9.80
CA ASN A 289 -29.26 19.30 9.62
C ASN A 289 -29.31 20.65 10.37
N THR A 290 -28.21 21.39 10.36
CA THR A 290 -28.07 22.68 11.08
C THR A 290 -29.03 23.78 10.60
N GLN A 291 -29.68 23.64 9.45
CA GLN A 291 -30.59 24.65 8.90
C GLN A 291 -32.06 24.22 8.90
N ASN A 292 -32.35 22.93 8.72
CA ASN A 292 -33.72 22.40 8.63
C ASN A 292 -33.75 20.87 8.79
N ASP A 293 -34.96 20.30 8.64
CA ASP A 293 -35.23 18.88 8.87
C ASP A 293 -35.16 18.02 7.59
N TYR A 294 -34.58 18.52 6.50
CA TYR A 294 -34.37 17.73 5.30
C TYR A 294 -33.20 16.76 5.43
N ALA A 295 -33.37 15.58 4.84
CA ALA A 295 -32.30 14.66 4.50
C ALA A 295 -31.94 14.82 3.03
N SER A 296 -30.72 15.23 2.72
CA SER A 296 -30.27 15.43 1.34
C SER A 296 -28.84 14.92 1.13
N ILE A 297 -28.69 13.94 0.26
CA ILE A 297 -27.43 13.26 -0.04
C ILE A 297 -27.18 13.37 -1.54
N THR A 298 -25.98 13.80 -1.94
CA THR A 298 -25.60 13.89 -3.35
C THR A 298 -24.99 12.57 -3.84
N GLU A 299 -24.13 11.93 -3.05
CA GLU A 299 -23.47 10.69 -3.48
C GLU A 299 -23.11 9.77 -2.31
N VAL A 300 -23.17 8.45 -2.52
CA VAL A 300 -22.73 7.44 -1.56
C VAL A 300 -21.83 6.41 -2.23
N LYS A 301 -20.67 6.16 -1.64
CA LYS A 301 -19.79 5.05 -2.06
C LYS A 301 -19.49 4.13 -0.89
N LEU A 302 -19.90 2.86 -1.00
CA LEU A 302 -19.50 1.81 -0.05
C LEU A 302 -18.17 1.19 -0.49
N SER A 303 -17.27 0.94 0.47
CA SER A 303 -16.06 0.16 0.23
C SER A 303 -16.15 -1.16 0.97
N ILE A 304 -15.86 -2.26 0.30
CA ILE A 304 -15.93 -3.64 0.84
C ILE A 304 -14.60 -4.34 0.69
N GLN A 305 -14.32 -5.26 1.60
CA GLN A 305 -13.22 -6.19 1.53
C GLN A 305 -13.38 -7.17 0.37
N ASN A 306 -12.33 -7.35 -0.41
CA ASN A 306 -12.23 -8.45 -1.36
C ASN A 306 -11.91 -9.76 -0.59
N THR A 307 -12.91 -10.62 -0.37
CA THR A 307 -12.67 -11.99 0.14
C THR A 307 -12.41 -12.91 -1.04
N SER A 308 -11.21 -13.52 -1.11
CA SER A 308 -10.95 -14.65 -2.00
C SER A 308 -11.69 -15.89 -1.46
N PRO A 309 -12.23 -16.79 -2.31
CA PRO A 309 -12.79 -18.06 -1.86
C PRO A 309 -11.73 -18.89 -1.12
N PRO A 310 -12.12 -19.71 -0.11
CA PRO A 310 -11.18 -20.59 0.56
C PRO A 310 -10.71 -21.69 -0.40
N THR A 311 -9.40 -21.90 -0.46
CA THR A 311 -8.76 -23.00 -1.21
C THR A 311 -9.18 -24.35 -0.60
N PRO A 312 -9.69 -25.32 -1.37
CA PRO A 312 -9.93 -26.67 -0.85
C PRO A 312 -8.62 -27.35 -0.39
N PRO A 313 -8.66 -28.25 0.61
CA PRO A 313 -7.46 -28.93 1.10
C PRO A 313 -6.81 -29.77 0.00
N SER A 314 -5.50 -29.60 -0.19
CA SER A 314 -4.70 -30.34 -1.16
C SER A 314 -4.46 -31.78 -0.68
N THR A 315 -5.04 -32.78 -1.34
CA THR A 315 -4.58 -34.17 -1.28
C THR A 315 -3.36 -34.38 -2.20
N PRO A 316 -2.38 -35.25 -1.84
CA PRO A 316 -1.15 -35.46 -2.61
C PRO A 316 -1.39 -36.15 -3.97
N PRO A 317 -0.47 -35.99 -4.94
CA PRO A 317 -0.73 -36.29 -6.35
C PRO A 317 -0.45 -37.75 -6.70
N SER A 318 -1.38 -38.38 -7.44
CA SER A 318 -1.11 -39.56 -8.26
C SER A 318 -1.47 -39.28 -9.73
N THR A 319 -0.64 -39.82 -10.61
CA THR A 319 -0.43 -39.59 -12.05
C THR A 319 -1.64 -39.72 -13.01
N PRO A 320 -1.56 -39.11 -14.22
CA PRO A 320 -2.62 -39.08 -15.26
C PRO A 320 -2.63 -40.37 -16.12
N PRO A 321 -3.69 -40.72 -16.90
CA PRO A 321 -4.13 -39.87 -18.04
C PRO A 321 -5.61 -39.95 -18.52
N SER A 322 -5.92 -38.99 -19.41
CA SER A 322 -6.76 -39.11 -20.62
C SER A 322 -8.14 -38.44 -20.66
N THR A 323 -8.23 -37.48 -21.60
CA THR A 323 -9.32 -37.14 -22.56
C THR A 323 -10.72 -36.80 -22.05
N GLY A 324 -11.21 -35.61 -22.44
CA GLY A 324 -12.63 -35.28 -22.41
C GLY A 324 -12.94 -33.79 -22.44
N ASP A 325 -12.93 -33.25 -23.66
CA ASP A 325 -13.84 -32.25 -24.25
C ASP A 325 -14.61 -31.20 -23.40
N GLY A 326 -14.62 -29.96 -23.93
CA GLY A 326 -15.83 -29.13 -23.98
C GLY A 326 -16.14 -28.15 -22.83
N GLY A 327 -16.21 -26.86 -23.17
CA GLY A 327 -17.19 -25.94 -22.58
C GLY A 327 -16.62 -24.87 -21.65
N GLY A 328 -16.43 -23.66 -22.19
CA GLY A 328 -15.92 -22.53 -21.45
C GLY A 328 -16.93 -21.90 -20.48
N THR A 329 -16.43 -20.95 -19.69
CA THR A 329 -17.08 -19.66 -19.42
C THR A 329 -15.99 -18.73 -18.86
N GLY A 330 -15.91 -17.52 -19.43
CA GLY A 330 -14.80 -16.60 -19.23
C GLY A 330 -14.77 -15.96 -17.85
N ASP A 331 -13.62 -16.09 -17.17
CA ASP A 331 -13.26 -15.27 -16.02
C ASP A 331 -12.65 -13.94 -16.49
N GLY A 332 -13.30 -12.84 -16.11
CA GLY A 332 -12.98 -11.45 -16.48
C GLY A 332 -11.68 -10.88 -15.89
N ASN A 333 -10.55 -11.58 -16.05
CA ASN A 333 -9.22 -11.15 -15.63
C ASN A 333 -8.23 -11.00 -16.80
N ALA A 334 -8.76 -10.89 -18.03
CA ALA A 334 -7.96 -10.56 -19.20
C ALA A 334 -7.69 -9.05 -19.26
N GLY A 335 -6.44 -8.66 -19.53
CA GLY A 335 -6.08 -7.32 -19.96
C GLY A 335 -6.75 -6.96 -21.30
N GLY A 336 -6.61 -5.71 -21.75
CA GLY A 336 -7.19 -5.23 -23.01
C GLY A 336 -6.80 -6.03 -24.27
N ASP A 337 -5.84 -6.96 -24.16
CA ASP A 337 -5.30 -7.86 -25.18
C ASP A 337 -5.74 -9.33 -25.02
N GLY A 338 -6.64 -9.64 -24.08
CA GLY A 338 -7.07 -11.00 -23.79
C GLY A 338 -6.10 -11.80 -22.91
N VAL A 339 -4.99 -11.21 -22.44
CA VAL A 339 -3.97 -11.91 -21.64
C VAL A 339 -4.27 -11.76 -20.16
N LYS A 340 -4.21 -12.87 -19.40
CA LYS A 340 -4.42 -12.89 -17.96
C LYS A 340 -3.39 -12.02 -17.26
N MET A 341 -3.88 -11.13 -16.42
CA MET A 341 -3.07 -10.28 -15.55
C MET A 341 -2.60 -11.08 -14.33
N ILE A 342 -1.35 -10.92 -13.88
CA ILE A 342 -0.91 -11.46 -12.59
C ILE A 342 -1.37 -10.52 -11.48
N TYR A 343 -1.09 -9.22 -11.66
CA TYR A 343 -1.56 -8.18 -10.77
C TYR A 343 -2.52 -7.22 -11.49
N PRO A 344 -3.58 -6.73 -10.80
CA PRO A 344 -4.51 -5.77 -11.38
C PRO A 344 -3.80 -4.51 -11.87
N THR A 345 -4.26 -3.96 -13.00
CA THR A 345 -3.82 -2.63 -13.44
C THR A 345 -4.16 -1.59 -12.37
N ALA A 346 -3.22 -0.68 -12.08
CA ALA A 346 -3.49 0.47 -11.22
C ALA A 346 -4.55 1.37 -11.88
N SER A 347 -5.53 1.82 -11.09
CA SER A 347 -6.55 2.75 -11.57
C SER A 347 -5.92 4.06 -12.03
N GLY A 348 -6.12 4.44 -13.30
CA GLY A 348 -5.48 5.60 -13.90
C GLY A 348 -3.96 5.43 -14.13
N GLY A 349 -3.42 4.23 -13.91
CA GLY A 349 -2.04 3.90 -14.19
C GLY A 349 -1.76 3.80 -15.69
N GLU A 350 -0.50 3.99 -16.05
CA GLU A 350 -0.04 3.91 -17.44
C GLU A 350 -0.17 2.48 -17.98
N THR A 351 -0.68 2.37 -19.21
CA THR A 351 -0.80 1.08 -19.91
C THR A 351 -0.40 1.23 -21.36
N TRP A 352 0.30 0.22 -21.87
CA TRP A 352 0.62 0.08 -23.27
C TRP A 352 0.35 -1.35 -23.74
N PHE A 353 -0.21 -1.48 -24.94
CA PHE A 353 -0.46 -2.75 -25.63
C PHE A 353 0.00 -2.58 -27.07
N PHE A 354 0.85 -3.48 -27.55
CA PHE A 354 1.35 -3.42 -28.91
C PHE A 354 0.19 -3.48 -29.92
N ASN A 355 0.14 -2.49 -30.81
CA ASN A 355 -0.88 -2.41 -31.85
C ASN A 355 -0.40 -3.10 -33.14
N PRO A 356 -0.92 -4.29 -33.48
CA PRO A 356 -0.46 -5.06 -34.64
C PRO A 356 -0.94 -4.50 -35.99
N THR A 357 -1.78 -3.46 -35.97
CA THR A 357 -2.27 -2.76 -37.18
C THR A 357 -1.51 -1.46 -37.43
N LYS A 358 -1.07 -0.80 -36.36
CA LYS A 358 -0.28 0.44 -36.42
C LYS A 358 0.78 0.41 -35.30
N PRO A 359 1.93 -0.25 -35.52
CA PRO A 359 2.98 -0.35 -34.52
C PRO A 359 3.51 1.02 -34.07
N ASP A 360 3.59 2.00 -34.97
CA ASP A 360 4.00 3.37 -34.65
C ASP A 360 2.82 4.15 -34.02
N ASP A 361 2.44 3.74 -32.82
CA ASP A 361 1.25 4.21 -32.07
C ASP A 361 1.53 5.44 -31.17
N GLY A 362 2.77 5.95 -31.18
CA GLY A 362 3.22 7.04 -30.32
C GLY A 362 3.66 6.61 -28.92
N GLN A 363 3.71 5.30 -28.64
CA GLN A 363 4.29 4.72 -27.42
C GLN A 363 5.36 3.68 -27.74
N PHE A 364 5.28 2.99 -28.89
CA PHE A 364 6.26 2.00 -29.30
C PHE A 364 7.34 2.57 -30.22
N ASP A 365 8.60 2.29 -29.89
CA ASP A 365 9.77 2.57 -30.72
C ASP A 365 10.49 1.26 -31.05
N ARG A 366 10.65 0.98 -32.34
CA ARG A 366 11.46 -0.16 -32.79
C ARG A 366 12.95 0.02 -32.46
N ASN A 367 13.40 1.27 -32.29
CA ASN A 367 14.78 1.63 -31.94
C ASN A 367 15.80 0.94 -32.87
N GLY A 368 15.59 1.09 -34.18
CA GLY A 368 16.41 0.47 -35.22
C GLY A 368 16.14 -1.02 -35.47
N ALA A 369 15.27 -1.69 -34.69
CA ALA A 369 14.94 -3.08 -34.93
C ALA A 369 14.16 -3.29 -36.23
N GLU A 370 14.58 -4.28 -37.01
CA GLU A 370 13.88 -4.70 -38.23
C GLU A 370 12.77 -5.69 -37.88
N ILE A 371 11.51 -5.21 -37.97
CA ILE A 371 10.33 -6.03 -37.77
C ILE A 371 9.44 -6.07 -39.02
N SER A 372 8.83 -7.23 -39.29
CA SER A 372 7.91 -7.43 -40.41
C SER A 372 6.71 -8.26 -40.00
N LYS A 373 5.55 -8.01 -40.59
CA LYS A 373 4.33 -8.76 -40.26
C LYS A 373 4.31 -10.11 -40.99
N ASN A 374 4.01 -11.17 -40.24
CA ASN A 374 3.80 -12.52 -40.78
C ASN A 374 2.36 -12.71 -41.29
N THR A 375 2.15 -13.76 -42.08
CA THR A 375 0.82 -14.12 -42.62
C THR A 375 -0.18 -14.53 -41.54
N ASP A 376 0.30 -15.09 -40.42
CA ASP A 376 -0.52 -15.44 -39.24
C ASP A 376 -0.87 -14.24 -38.34
N GLY A 377 -0.47 -13.03 -38.74
CA GLY A 377 -0.70 -11.79 -38.01
C GLY A 377 0.28 -11.51 -36.86
N SER A 378 1.21 -12.42 -36.57
CA SER A 378 2.35 -12.14 -35.69
C SER A 378 3.38 -11.23 -36.37
N TRP A 379 4.38 -10.79 -35.62
CA TRP A 379 5.46 -9.96 -36.13
C TRP A 379 6.79 -10.69 -35.98
N HIS A 380 7.55 -10.75 -37.05
CA HIS A 380 8.88 -11.30 -37.10
C HIS A 380 9.90 -10.23 -36.70
N LEU A 381 10.81 -10.56 -35.79
CA LEU A 381 12.02 -9.79 -35.50
C LEU A 381 13.23 -10.48 -36.11
N LYS A 382 13.99 -9.76 -36.93
CA LYS A 382 15.25 -10.25 -37.49
C LYS A 382 16.38 -10.33 -36.45
N PRO A 383 17.38 -11.21 -36.65
CA PRO A 383 18.52 -11.32 -35.74
C PRO A 383 19.33 -10.03 -35.67
N GLY A 384 19.76 -9.66 -34.46
CA GLY A 384 20.57 -8.46 -34.22
C GLY A 384 20.63 -8.08 -32.75
N THR A 385 21.15 -6.88 -32.48
CA THR A 385 21.20 -6.27 -31.15
C THR A 385 19.96 -5.40 -30.97
N THR A 386 18.89 -5.97 -30.43
CA THR A 386 17.56 -5.35 -30.40
C THR A 386 17.25 -4.73 -29.04
N ARG A 387 16.67 -3.53 -29.04
CA ARG A 387 16.14 -2.84 -27.85
C ARG A 387 14.84 -2.13 -28.21
N MET A 388 13.78 -2.88 -28.52
CA MET A 388 12.48 -2.26 -28.77
C MET A 388 11.96 -1.62 -27.48
N LEU A 389 11.45 -0.40 -27.58
CA LEU A 389 11.02 0.41 -26.44
C LEU A 389 9.50 0.54 -26.46
N ALA A 390 8.90 0.50 -25.27
CA ALA A 390 7.57 1.08 -25.08
C ALA A 390 7.70 2.22 -24.08
N PHE A 391 6.95 3.29 -24.28
CA PHE A 391 6.91 4.49 -23.46
C PHE A 391 5.54 4.64 -22.80
N THR A 392 5.51 5.25 -21.61
CA THR A 392 4.26 5.70 -20.99
C THR A 392 3.58 6.73 -21.88
N LYS A 393 2.25 6.72 -21.94
CA LYS A 393 1.48 7.66 -22.76
C LYS A 393 1.73 9.09 -22.32
N SER A 394 1.73 9.34 -21.00
CA SER A 394 1.96 10.68 -20.45
C SER A 394 3.38 11.22 -20.65
N SER A 395 4.38 10.37 -20.95
CA SER A 395 5.73 10.85 -21.26
C SER A 395 5.74 11.70 -22.54
N GLY A 396 4.86 11.40 -23.50
CA GLY A 396 4.84 12.07 -24.81
C GLY A 396 6.00 11.63 -25.70
N PHE A 397 6.44 10.37 -25.57
CA PHE A 397 7.47 9.74 -26.42
C PHE A 397 8.78 10.55 -26.49
N PRO A 398 9.48 10.72 -25.35
CA PRO A 398 10.63 11.61 -25.27
C PRO A 398 11.81 11.11 -26.13
N SER A 399 12.39 12.03 -26.90
CA SER A 399 13.57 11.78 -27.72
C SER A 399 14.78 11.37 -26.88
N ASP A 400 15.80 10.84 -27.55
CA ASP A 400 17.11 10.54 -26.96
C ASP A 400 17.73 11.77 -26.26
N GLU A 401 17.61 12.95 -26.87
CA GLU A 401 18.11 14.21 -26.33
C GLU A 401 17.42 14.60 -25.02
N VAL A 402 16.08 14.53 -25.00
CA VAL A 402 15.28 14.80 -23.79
C VAL A 402 15.65 13.82 -22.68
N ARG A 403 15.74 12.52 -23.00
CA ARG A 403 16.13 11.50 -22.02
C ARG A 403 17.60 11.58 -21.59
N SER A 404 18.43 12.34 -22.28
CA SER A 404 19.83 12.61 -21.92
C SER A 404 20.00 13.90 -21.12
N SER A 405 18.92 14.67 -20.93
CA SER A 405 18.94 15.98 -20.27
C SER A 405 17.86 16.07 -19.17
N LEU A 406 17.65 14.97 -18.45
CA LEU A 406 16.65 14.92 -17.37
C LEU A 406 17.09 15.73 -16.15
N PRO A 407 16.15 16.18 -15.29
CA PRO A 407 16.48 17.03 -14.13
C PRO A 407 17.51 16.45 -13.16
N THR A 408 17.64 15.12 -13.11
CA THR A 408 18.63 14.45 -12.27
C THR A 408 18.91 13.02 -12.72
N TYR A 409 20.16 12.59 -12.53
CA TYR A 409 20.62 11.20 -12.63
C TYR A 409 21.23 10.73 -11.29
N ASP A 410 21.07 11.53 -10.23
CA ASP A 410 21.52 11.21 -8.89
C ASP A 410 20.55 10.22 -8.24
N TYR A 411 21.04 9.04 -7.90
CA TYR A 411 20.21 7.96 -7.40
C TYR A 411 19.62 8.23 -6.02
N SER A 412 20.31 9.01 -5.17
CA SER A 412 19.74 9.45 -3.89
C SER A 412 18.59 10.43 -4.11
N ARG A 413 18.65 11.27 -5.14
CA ARG A 413 17.55 12.16 -5.51
C ARG A 413 16.41 11.39 -6.17
N LEU A 414 16.70 10.49 -7.10
CA LEU A 414 15.71 9.64 -7.76
C LEU A 414 14.94 8.79 -6.75
N ALA A 415 15.60 8.21 -5.74
CA ALA A 415 14.94 7.48 -4.67
C ALA A 415 13.97 8.34 -3.84
N GLN A 416 14.20 9.66 -3.73
CA GLN A 416 13.31 10.58 -3.02
C GLN A 416 12.08 10.97 -3.85
N ILE A 417 12.28 11.31 -5.13
CA ILE A 417 11.19 11.78 -6.00
C ILE A 417 10.42 10.61 -6.64
N GLY A 418 11.09 9.47 -6.79
CA GLY A 418 10.51 8.21 -7.23
C GLY A 418 10.32 8.11 -8.74
N TYR A 419 10.94 8.92 -9.58
CA TYR A 419 10.85 8.82 -11.04
C TYR A 419 12.03 9.48 -11.72
N PHE A 420 12.33 9.10 -12.96
CA PHE A 420 13.32 9.76 -13.81
C PHE A 420 12.76 11.00 -14.51
N TYR A 421 11.59 10.86 -15.15
CA TYR A 421 11.03 11.90 -16.01
C TYR A 421 9.76 12.52 -15.45
N LYS A 422 8.71 11.70 -15.21
CA LYS A 422 7.44 12.19 -14.67
C LYS A 422 6.93 11.32 -13.50
N PRO A 423 6.10 11.84 -12.59
CA PRO A 423 5.47 11.04 -11.54
C PRO A 423 4.66 9.83 -12.02
N THR A 424 4.25 9.86 -13.30
CA THR A 424 3.51 8.80 -14.00
C THR A 424 4.42 7.75 -14.65
N ASP A 425 5.74 7.89 -14.55
CA ASP A 425 6.71 6.86 -14.99
C ASP A 425 6.35 5.49 -14.43
N TRP A 426 6.55 4.43 -15.22
CA TRP A 426 6.29 3.07 -14.76
C TRP A 426 7.21 2.74 -13.59
N LYS A 427 6.58 2.51 -12.44
CA LYS A 427 7.25 2.15 -11.19
C LYS A 427 6.90 0.72 -10.88
N ASN A 428 5.65 0.44 -10.56
CA ASN A 428 5.22 -0.92 -10.28
C ASN A 428 4.64 -1.50 -11.55
N VAL A 429 5.41 -2.32 -12.26
CA VAL A 429 5.10 -2.68 -13.64
C VAL A 429 5.00 -4.20 -13.82
N GLU A 430 3.97 -4.63 -14.57
CA GLU A 430 3.92 -5.94 -15.21
C GLU A 430 4.19 -5.76 -16.70
N ILE A 431 5.27 -6.37 -17.18
CA ILE A 431 5.68 -6.40 -18.59
C ILE A 431 5.37 -7.79 -19.12
N THR A 432 4.66 -7.87 -20.24
CA THR A 432 4.22 -9.12 -20.87
C THR A 432 4.74 -9.22 -22.29
N MET A 433 5.18 -10.41 -22.69
CA MET A 433 5.48 -10.74 -24.07
C MET A 433 5.00 -12.16 -24.41
N TYR A 434 4.45 -12.35 -25.61
CA TYR A 434 4.33 -13.67 -26.22
C TYR A 434 5.31 -13.76 -27.39
N VAL A 435 6.15 -14.78 -27.39
CA VAL A 435 7.14 -15.01 -28.43
C VAL A 435 7.24 -16.47 -28.81
N LYS A 436 7.72 -16.70 -30.03
CA LYS A 436 8.20 -17.97 -30.54
C LYS A 436 9.63 -17.76 -31.04
N VAL A 437 10.60 -18.23 -30.27
CA VAL A 437 12.02 -18.07 -30.59
C VAL A 437 12.42 -19.08 -31.64
N LEU A 438 12.86 -18.59 -32.80
CA LEU A 438 13.16 -19.39 -33.98
C LEU A 438 14.64 -19.80 -34.03
N SER A 439 15.53 -18.89 -33.64
CA SER A 439 16.97 -19.15 -33.60
C SER A 439 17.70 -18.24 -32.61
N THR A 440 18.80 -18.74 -32.08
CA THR A 440 19.79 -17.96 -31.33
C THR A 440 21.13 -18.04 -32.05
N ALA A 441 21.89 -16.94 -32.03
CA ALA A 441 23.21 -16.83 -32.66
C ALA A 441 24.11 -15.92 -31.82
N GLY A 442 25.43 -16.05 -31.99
CA GLY A 442 26.39 -15.12 -31.38
C GLY A 442 26.43 -15.13 -29.85
N GLY A 443 26.07 -16.25 -29.21
CA GLY A 443 26.10 -16.42 -27.74
C GLY A 443 24.99 -15.70 -26.98
N GLY A 444 23.94 -15.25 -27.66
CA GLY A 444 22.77 -14.63 -27.04
C GLY A 444 21.59 -15.59 -26.94
N ASP A 445 21.45 -16.26 -25.79
CA ASP A 445 20.37 -17.24 -25.57
C ASP A 445 19.15 -16.64 -24.85
N GLU A 446 19.20 -15.33 -24.55
CA GLU A 446 18.28 -14.69 -23.61
C GLU A 446 17.49 -13.53 -24.22
N ILE A 447 16.23 -13.42 -23.82
CA ILE A 447 15.48 -12.17 -23.89
C ILE A 447 15.38 -11.58 -22.47
N SER A 448 15.55 -10.27 -22.38
CA SER A 448 15.45 -9.49 -21.15
C SER A 448 14.31 -8.48 -21.24
N LEU A 449 13.44 -8.49 -20.23
CA LEU A 449 12.48 -7.44 -19.96
C LEU A 449 13.12 -6.44 -19.00
N VAL A 450 13.49 -5.28 -19.53
CA VAL A 450 14.22 -4.24 -18.79
C VAL A 450 13.27 -3.16 -18.33
N SER A 451 13.38 -2.77 -17.07
CA SER A 451 12.63 -1.68 -16.45
C SER A 451 13.57 -0.71 -15.75
N ARG A 452 13.05 0.46 -15.37
CA ARG A 452 13.71 1.45 -14.50
C ARG A 452 14.88 2.21 -15.14
N SER A 453 14.94 2.31 -16.48
CA SER A 453 16.01 2.98 -17.23
C SER A 453 15.51 4.05 -18.19
N VAL A 454 16.38 5.00 -18.54
CA VAL A 454 16.15 6.06 -19.54
C VAL A 454 17.18 6.09 -20.67
N ARG A 455 18.46 5.76 -20.40
CA ARG A 455 19.56 5.85 -21.37
C ARG A 455 20.66 4.84 -21.05
N HIS A 456 20.97 3.97 -22.00
CA HIS A 456 22.11 3.03 -21.92
C HIS A 456 23.28 3.60 -22.72
N SER A 457 23.93 4.63 -22.18
CA SER A 457 25.09 5.28 -22.80
C SER A 457 26.03 5.82 -21.73
N THR A 458 27.32 5.47 -21.81
CA THR A 458 28.37 5.97 -20.91
C THR A 458 28.60 7.48 -21.08
N ASN A 459 28.20 8.05 -22.22
CA ASN A 459 28.35 9.46 -22.53
C ASN A 459 27.25 10.33 -21.89
N VAL A 460 26.23 9.71 -21.28
CA VAL A 460 25.14 10.40 -20.60
C VAL A 460 25.32 10.22 -19.10
N HIS A 461 25.81 11.27 -18.43
CA HIS A 461 26.03 11.29 -16.98
C HIS A 461 26.78 10.05 -16.48
N GLU A 462 27.89 9.71 -17.15
CA GLU A 462 28.74 8.56 -16.78
C GLU A 462 27.98 7.22 -16.70
N GLY A 463 26.91 7.07 -17.49
CA GLY A 463 26.10 5.86 -17.53
C GLY A 463 24.93 5.83 -16.53
N CYS A 464 24.72 6.87 -15.71
CA CYS A 464 23.69 6.87 -14.67
C CYS A 464 22.24 6.85 -15.20
N GLY A 465 22.01 7.09 -16.50
CA GLY A 465 20.70 6.81 -17.12
C GLY A 465 20.37 5.32 -17.26
N GLY A 466 21.35 4.45 -17.00
CA GLY A 466 21.36 3.03 -17.29
C GLY A 466 20.89 2.11 -16.15
N SER A 467 20.58 2.66 -14.96
CA SER A 467 20.05 1.85 -13.87
C SER A 467 18.92 0.98 -14.36
N SER A 468 18.94 -0.33 -14.13
CA SER A 468 17.83 -1.17 -14.52
C SER A 468 17.76 -2.50 -13.81
N TYR A 469 16.53 -3.01 -13.72
CA TYR A 469 16.27 -4.42 -13.44
C TYR A 469 15.94 -5.16 -14.73
N HIS A 470 16.50 -6.35 -14.86
CA HIS A 470 16.33 -7.24 -16.00
C HIS A 470 15.68 -8.55 -15.53
N ASN A 471 14.53 -8.88 -16.09
CA ASN A 471 13.92 -10.21 -15.96
C ASN A 471 14.30 -11.01 -17.20
N ASN A 472 15.11 -12.05 -17.04
CA ASN A 472 15.67 -12.82 -18.15
C ASN A 472 15.07 -14.22 -18.21
N ILE A 473 14.87 -14.67 -19.43
CA ILE A 473 14.60 -16.07 -19.77
C ILE A 473 15.58 -16.50 -20.86
N ASP A 474 16.17 -17.68 -20.66
CA ASP A 474 16.95 -18.42 -21.66
C ASP A 474 16.02 -19.45 -22.31
N PHE A 475 15.76 -19.31 -23.61
CA PHE A 475 14.78 -20.16 -24.31
C PHE A 475 15.35 -21.53 -24.70
N THR A 476 16.68 -21.65 -24.77
CA THR A 476 17.36 -22.89 -25.16
C THR A 476 17.15 -23.98 -24.11
N ASN A 477 17.09 -23.59 -22.84
CA ASN A 477 17.00 -24.48 -21.69
C ASN A 477 15.89 -24.12 -20.70
N GLY A 478 15.13 -23.05 -20.96
CA GLY A 478 13.98 -22.63 -20.15
C GLY A 478 14.35 -22.20 -18.75
N LYS A 479 15.51 -21.54 -18.57
CA LYS A 479 15.99 -21.04 -17.27
C LYS A 479 15.76 -19.54 -17.13
N PHE A 480 15.64 -19.09 -15.89
CA PHE A 480 15.32 -17.71 -15.56
C PHE A 480 16.39 -17.12 -14.66
N LYS A 481 16.65 -15.82 -14.77
CA LYS A 481 17.53 -15.09 -13.85
C LYS A 481 17.17 -13.62 -13.79
N PHE A 482 17.76 -12.94 -12.81
CA PHE A 482 17.67 -11.49 -12.69
C PHE A 482 19.05 -10.86 -12.86
N LYS A 483 19.08 -9.69 -13.50
CA LYS A 483 20.27 -8.83 -13.56
C LYS A 483 19.91 -7.45 -13.04
N LYS A 484 20.87 -6.81 -12.40
CA LYS A 484 20.81 -5.41 -12.03
C LYS A 484 21.92 -4.69 -12.77
N GLU A 485 21.57 -3.76 -13.65
CA GLU A 485 22.52 -2.79 -14.17
C GLU A 485 22.54 -1.64 -13.17
N MET A 486 23.65 -1.46 -12.47
CA MET A 486 23.78 -0.42 -11.47
C MET A 486 23.87 0.94 -12.15
N TRP A 487 24.67 1.02 -13.21
CA TRP A 487 24.78 2.12 -14.16
C TRP A 487 25.32 1.54 -15.46
N HIS A 488 25.17 2.22 -16.59
CA HIS A 488 25.60 1.65 -17.87
C HIS A 488 27.12 1.72 -18.03
N VAL A 489 27.90 0.63 -18.05
CA VAL A 489 27.54 -0.79 -18.28
C VAL A 489 27.83 -1.74 -17.10
N ASN A 490 27.89 -1.26 -15.87
CA ASN A 490 28.16 -2.09 -14.69
C ASN A 490 26.95 -2.95 -14.28
N TYR A 491 27.13 -4.27 -14.26
CA TYR A 491 26.10 -5.26 -13.93
C TYR A 491 26.47 -6.14 -12.74
N ASP A 492 25.49 -6.42 -11.87
CA ASP A 492 25.49 -7.58 -10.98
C ASP A 492 24.43 -8.59 -11.47
N ILE A 493 24.84 -9.84 -11.68
CA ILE A 493 24.02 -10.88 -12.29
C ILE A 493 23.81 -12.01 -11.29
N LYS A 494 22.55 -12.34 -10.99
CA LYS A 494 22.24 -13.53 -10.21
C LYS A 494 22.43 -14.81 -11.05
N PRO A 495 22.86 -15.92 -10.42
CA PRO A 495 22.81 -17.22 -11.05
C PRO A 495 21.40 -17.55 -11.59
N TYR A 496 21.34 -18.46 -12.56
CA TYR A 496 20.05 -19.01 -12.98
C TYR A 496 19.30 -19.64 -11.80
N SER A 497 17.98 -19.47 -11.78
CA SER A 497 17.09 -20.16 -10.86
C SER A 497 17.23 -21.67 -11.02
N GLY A 498 17.00 -22.42 -9.94
CA GLY A 498 16.95 -23.89 -9.99
C GLY A 498 15.76 -24.45 -10.80
N ILE A 499 14.80 -23.60 -11.18
CA ILE A 499 13.64 -23.97 -11.99
C ILE A 499 13.98 -23.90 -13.48
N THR A 500 13.63 -24.96 -14.21
CA THR A 500 13.70 -25.05 -15.67
C THR A 500 12.36 -25.54 -16.22
N ILE A 501 11.95 -25.00 -17.36
CA ILE A 501 10.79 -25.48 -18.13
C ILE A 501 11.19 -26.30 -19.36
N GLY A 502 12.47 -26.66 -19.47
CA GLY A 502 13.04 -27.27 -20.67
C GLY A 502 13.11 -26.29 -21.85
N SER A 503 13.62 -26.78 -22.98
CA SER A 503 13.73 -25.95 -24.18
C SER A 503 12.36 -25.48 -24.69
N THR A 504 12.28 -24.20 -25.01
CA THR A 504 11.07 -23.53 -25.54
C THR A 504 11.27 -22.98 -26.96
N MET A 505 12.36 -23.39 -27.61
CA MET A 505 12.61 -23.08 -29.02
C MET A 505 11.47 -23.57 -29.92
N ASP A 506 11.16 -22.77 -30.93
CA ASP A 506 10.10 -22.97 -31.92
C ASP A 506 8.69 -23.20 -31.33
N LYS A 507 8.45 -22.72 -30.11
CA LYS A 507 7.15 -22.79 -29.44
C LYS A 507 6.69 -21.40 -29.04
N TRP A 508 5.41 -21.13 -29.21
CA TRP A 508 4.79 -19.97 -28.60
C TRP A 508 4.80 -20.14 -27.09
N ILE A 509 5.40 -19.19 -26.38
CA ILE A 509 5.31 -19.08 -24.92
C ILE A 509 4.98 -17.65 -24.53
N GLY A 510 4.31 -17.49 -23.38
CA GLY A 510 4.18 -16.21 -22.70
C GLY A 510 5.28 -16.05 -21.64
N PHE A 511 5.89 -14.88 -21.57
CA PHE A 511 6.84 -14.49 -20.52
C PHE A 511 6.41 -13.16 -19.91
N LYS A 512 6.42 -13.08 -18.58
CA LYS A 512 6.17 -11.86 -17.83
C LYS A 512 7.33 -11.55 -16.90
N GLY A 513 7.71 -10.29 -16.86
CA GLY A 513 8.60 -9.71 -15.86
C GLY A 513 7.81 -8.69 -15.04
N ILE A 514 7.84 -8.82 -13.73
CA ILE A 514 7.13 -7.94 -12.81
C ILE A 514 8.12 -7.31 -11.87
N VAL A 515 8.09 -5.99 -11.74
CA VAL A 515 8.98 -5.24 -10.85
C VAL A 515 8.15 -4.24 -10.07
N TYR A 516 8.19 -4.30 -8.74
CA TYR A 516 7.44 -3.39 -7.87
C TYR A 516 8.16 -3.07 -6.57
N ASN A 517 7.90 -1.87 -6.04
CA ASN A 517 8.44 -1.46 -4.76
C ASN A 517 7.65 -2.11 -3.62
N LEU A 518 8.37 -2.57 -2.60
CA LEU A 518 7.80 -3.01 -1.35
C LEU A 518 7.74 -1.84 -0.34
N PRO A 519 6.83 -1.90 0.65
CA PRO A 519 6.65 -0.81 1.62
C PRO A 519 7.89 -0.46 2.43
N ASP A 520 8.83 -1.40 2.60
CA ASP A 520 10.09 -1.21 3.33
C ASP A 520 11.20 -0.53 2.50
N GLY A 521 10.90 -0.17 1.24
CA GLY A 521 11.85 0.44 0.33
C GLY A 521 12.71 -0.56 -0.46
N SER A 522 12.51 -1.88 -0.26
CA SER A 522 13.07 -2.91 -1.13
C SER A 522 12.28 -3.01 -2.45
N VAL A 523 12.83 -3.71 -3.44
CA VAL A 523 12.17 -3.92 -4.74
C VAL A 523 12.02 -5.40 -5.02
N LYS A 524 10.81 -5.85 -5.30
CA LYS A 524 10.52 -7.23 -5.73
C LYS A 524 10.60 -7.34 -7.24
N LEU A 525 11.24 -8.40 -7.70
CA LEU A 525 11.21 -8.89 -9.08
C LEU A 525 10.54 -10.27 -9.11
N GLU A 526 9.67 -10.51 -10.09
CA GLU A 526 9.04 -11.81 -10.33
C GLU A 526 9.02 -12.11 -11.83
N SER A 527 9.34 -13.35 -12.18
CA SER A 527 9.23 -13.87 -13.55
C SER A 527 8.12 -14.92 -13.60
N TYR A 528 7.21 -14.81 -14.56
CA TYR A 528 6.16 -15.81 -14.83
C TYR A 528 6.23 -16.31 -16.26
N VAL A 529 5.76 -17.53 -16.47
CA VAL A 529 5.73 -18.18 -17.78
C VAL A 529 4.40 -18.85 -18.05
N ASP A 530 3.91 -18.71 -19.27
CA ASP A 530 2.84 -19.48 -19.87
C ASP A 530 3.48 -20.37 -20.94
N LYS A 531 4.01 -21.52 -20.51
CA LYS A 531 4.82 -22.41 -21.36
C LYS A 531 4.01 -23.10 -22.46
N ASP A 532 2.69 -23.16 -22.30
CA ASP A 532 1.77 -23.88 -23.18
C ASP A 532 0.95 -22.92 -24.06
N ASN A 533 1.20 -21.60 -23.96
CA ASN A 533 0.48 -20.54 -24.67
C ASN A 533 -1.05 -20.67 -24.55
N ASN A 534 -1.51 -21.00 -23.34
CA ASN A 534 -2.92 -21.22 -23.02
C ASN A 534 -3.46 -20.22 -21.97
N ASN A 535 -2.68 -19.18 -21.69
CA ASN A 535 -2.97 -18.13 -20.71
C ASN A 535 -2.96 -18.61 -19.24
N ASN A 536 -2.38 -19.79 -18.98
CA ASN A 536 -2.18 -20.31 -17.63
C ASN A 536 -0.75 -20.01 -17.15
N TRP A 537 -0.63 -18.95 -16.36
CA TRP A 537 0.66 -18.42 -15.91
C TRP A 537 1.17 -19.12 -14.64
N GLN A 538 2.45 -19.48 -14.66
CA GLN A 538 3.17 -20.08 -13.54
C GLN A 538 4.31 -19.17 -13.10
N LYS A 539 4.49 -18.96 -11.80
CA LYS A 539 5.64 -18.24 -11.27
C LYS A 539 6.90 -19.09 -11.47
N ALA A 540 7.88 -18.56 -12.20
CA ALA A 540 9.13 -19.24 -12.53
C ALA A 540 10.24 -18.91 -11.54
N THR A 541 10.38 -17.66 -11.11
CA THR A 541 11.37 -17.23 -10.11
C THR A 541 11.01 -15.86 -9.53
N GLU A 542 11.60 -15.52 -8.38
CA GLU A 542 11.43 -14.23 -7.74
C GLU A 542 12.67 -13.82 -6.91
N LEU A 543 12.83 -12.51 -6.70
CA LEU A 543 13.94 -11.93 -5.93
C LEU A 543 13.46 -10.67 -5.22
N VAL A 544 13.99 -10.39 -4.04
CA VAL A 544 13.84 -9.09 -3.36
C VAL A 544 15.20 -8.42 -3.27
N ASP A 545 15.35 -7.26 -3.90
CA ASP A 545 16.50 -6.36 -3.70
C ASP A 545 16.28 -5.52 -2.45
N LYS A 546 16.97 -5.86 -1.36
CA LYS A 546 16.90 -5.17 -0.06
C LYS A 546 17.85 -3.97 0.05
N GLY A 547 18.46 -3.54 -1.06
CA GLY A 547 19.47 -2.48 -1.05
C GLY A 547 20.87 -2.96 -0.73
N ASN A 548 21.13 -4.25 -0.92
CA ASN A 548 22.43 -4.90 -0.76
C ASN A 548 22.82 -5.76 -1.99
N TRP A 549 22.15 -5.56 -3.13
CA TRP A 549 22.48 -6.24 -4.38
C TRP A 549 23.33 -5.33 -5.27
N GLY A 550 24.53 -5.80 -5.62
CA GLY A 550 25.54 -5.00 -6.30
C GLY A 550 26.45 -4.27 -5.32
N ASN A 551 27.47 -3.63 -5.86
CA ASN A 551 28.56 -3.03 -5.09
C ASN A 551 29.03 -1.66 -5.63
N ASP A 552 28.28 -1.02 -6.53
CA ASP A 552 28.74 0.19 -7.21
C ASP A 552 27.59 1.16 -7.58
N MET A 553 26.51 1.18 -6.81
CA MET A 553 25.44 2.18 -6.99
C MET A 553 25.87 3.59 -6.55
N THR A 554 26.92 3.71 -5.73
CA THR A 554 27.48 4.99 -5.27
C THR A 554 28.17 5.79 -6.37
N HIS A 555 28.59 5.14 -7.47
CA HIS A 555 29.03 5.80 -8.71
C HIS A 555 28.04 6.88 -9.19
N CYS A 556 26.74 6.62 -9.04
CA CYS A 556 25.66 7.55 -9.37
C CYS A 556 25.03 8.20 -8.12
N ASN A 557 25.82 8.41 -7.07
CA ASN A 557 25.42 9.06 -5.82
C ASN A 557 24.30 8.36 -5.04
N ALA A 558 24.14 7.03 -5.15
CA ALA A 558 23.25 6.31 -4.24
C ALA A 558 23.78 6.34 -2.79
N ARG A 559 22.90 6.11 -1.80
CA ARG A 559 23.28 6.10 -0.38
C ARG A 559 24.18 4.93 0.01
N THR A 560 24.07 3.81 -0.69
CA THR A 560 24.80 2.57 -0.44
C THR A 560 25.17 1.92 -1.76
N ASP A 561 26.25 1.15 -1.77
CA ASP A 561 26.78 0.46 -2.96
C ASP A 561 25.78 -0.54 -3.57
N GLY A 562 24.90 -1.11 -2.77
CA GLY A 562 23.88 -2.07 -3.21
C GLY A 562 22.47 -1.50 -3.35
N ALA A 563 22.27 -0.17 -3.25
CA ALA A 563 20.97 0.48 -3.15
C ALA A 563 19.94 -0.01 -4.19
N ALA A 564 18.69 -0.24 -3.77
CA ALA A 564 17.63 -0.70 -4.67
C ALA A 564 17.15 0.42 -5.61
N ILE A 565 16.74 0.06 -6.83
CA ILE A 565 16.28 1.01 -7.86
C ILE A 565 14.77 1.27 -7.66
N THR A 566 14.45 2.21 -6.78
CA THR A 566 13.08 2.45 -6.28
C THR A 566 12.27 3.46 -7.10
N TRP A 567 12.84 4.09 -8.11
CA TRP A 567 12.20 5.12 -8.93
C TRP A 567 11.66 4.56 -10.25
N GLY A 568 10.59 5.13 -10.80
CA GLY A 568 10.07 4.71 -12.11
C GLY A 568 10.89 5.23 -13.30
N SER A 569 10.62 4.68 -14.48
CA SER A 569 11.12 5.21 -15.76
C SER A 569 9.98 5.40 -16.78
N PRO A 570 10.12 6.34 -17.73
CA PRO A 570 9.10 6.57 -18.75
C PRO A 570 9.03 5.45 -19.79
N MET A 571 9.95 4.48 -19.77
CA MET A 571 10.06 3.42 -20.76
C MET A 571 10.40 2.05 -20.17
N ILE A 572 10.06 1.01 -20.93
CA ILE A 572 10.52 -0.38 -20.76
C ILE A 572 11.22 -0.84 -22.04
N ILE A 573 12.08 -1.85 -21.93
CA ILE A 573 12.87 -2.36 -23.07
C ILE A 573 12.67 -3.85 -23.22
N PHE A 574 12.31 -4.27 -24.43
CA PHE A 574 12.39 -5.66 -24.88
C PHE A 574 13.77 -5.86 -25.51
N LYS A 575 14.72 -6.38 -24.72
CA LYS A 575 16.12 -6.52 -25.11
C LYS A 575 16.43 -7.96 -25.52
N SER A 576 17.01 -8.13 -26.70
CA SER A 576 17.60 -9.40 -27.15
C SER A 576 18.89 -9.14 -27.92
N ASN A 577 19.80 -10.11 -27.91
CA ASN A 577 21.04 -10.07 -28.70
C ASN A 577 21.12 -11.36 -29.50
N GLY A 578 21.19 -11.29 -30.82
CA GLY A 578 21.34 -12.48 -31.67
C GLY A 578 20.17 -13.46 -31.62
N VAL A 579 18.99 -13.03 -31.14
CA VAL A 579 17.78 -13.86 -31.08
C VAL A 579 16.83 -13.46 -32.19
N THR A 580 16.41 -14.43 -33.00
CA THR A 580 15.33 -14.28 -33.98
C THR A 580 14.05 -14.85 -33.38
N TYR A 581 12.95 -14.09 -33.39
CA TYR A 581 11.68 -14.57 -32.88
C TYR A 581 10.49 -13.93 -33.58
N ASP A 582 9.39 -14.67 -33.61
CA ASP A 582 8.07 -14.10 -33.87
C ASP A 582 7.45 -13.64 -32.56
N PHE A 583 6.67 -12.57 -32.58
CA PHE A 583 6.02 -12.01 -31.40
C PHE A 583 4.59 -11.55 -31.63
N LYS A 584 3.83 -11.52 -30.54
CA LYS A 584 2.48 -10.94 -30.45
C LYS A 584 2.20 -10.51 -29.02
N LYS A 585 1.17 -9.67 -28.82
CA LYS A 585 0.63 -9.32 -27.49
C LYS A 585 1.71 -8.85 -26.49
N PHE A 586 2.57 -7.94 -26.92
CA PHE A 586 3.46 -7.23 -26.00
C PHE A 586 2.65 -6.19 -25.25
N SER A 587 2.89 -6.06 -23.94
CA SER A 587 2.23 -5.05 -23.14
C SER A 587 3.03 -4.67 -21.90
N ALA A 588 2.74 -3.49 -21.37
CA ALA A 588 3.26 -3.00 -20.10
C ALA A 588 2.14 -2.28 -19.35
N ARG A 589 1.99 -2.57 -18.06
CA ARG A 589 0.93 -1.98 -17.23
C ARG A 589 1.52 -1.56 -15.89
N GLU A 590 1.22 -0.33 -15.46
CA GLU A 590 1.34 0.01 -14.05
C GLU A 590 0.33 -0.85 -13.28
N ILE A 591 0.81 -1.56 -12.28
CA ILE A 591 0.04 -2.51 -11.48
C ILE A 591 -0.14 -1.98 -10.06
N VAL A 592 -1.15 -2.52 -9.40
CA VAL A 592 -1.23 -2.46 -7.93
C VAL A 592 -0.29 -3.55 -7.40
N PRO A 593 0.81 -3.22 -6.70
CA PRO A 593 1.65 -4.22 -6.06
C PRO A 593 0.82 -5.13 -5.14
N PRO A 594 1.18 -6.42 -5.01
CA PRO A 594 0.65 -7.24 -3.92
C PRO A 594 1.03 -6.61 -2.57
N VAL A 595 0.12 -6.71 -1.61
CA VAL A 595 0.25 -6.12 -0.27
C VAL A 595 0.94 -7.07 0.69
#